data_AF-A0A1J8Q4G3-F1
#
_entry.id   AF-A0A1J8Q4G3-F1
#
_cell.length_a   1.000
_cell.length_b   1.000
_cell.length_c   1.000
_cell.angle_alpha   90.00
_cell.angle_beta   90.00
_cell.angle_gamma   90.00
#
_symmetry.space_group_name_H-M   'P 1'
#
loop_
_entity.id
_entity.type
_entity.pdbx_description
1 polymer ?
#
loop_
_entity_poly.entity_id
_entity_poly.type
_entity_poly.pdbx_seq_one_letter_code
_entity_poly.pdbx_strand_id
1 'polypeptide(L)'
;MRMNLRTNPLKPGRDLAWRLITPMWIASPFFVRKLIAYLEGDPDRLDTGLGWVYAFGQFASIIVVTQRKIFFCNAICFDVNVPVLNTILYAKTLLRKDVASSSGASTESNKDRDEEENKFSSKAQIMTLMTTDVDRIAEFSFHLFSIADPPIEIVVGTDLLYSMLGIPCFIGLVVLCLFLPLNHFAGRVVINAQDNLMKARDERILGGIGMLKFMAWERSFEKRVMKVVFSAIWEASPVVVTLVSFWHFAVWRQQTLTPSIAFTSMLDFNEMRFAMNALPETFINLLQVHVSLNRIGKYLQLTELGSGKTLLLLSLLGEADIITGQVVCPRSPPDALACFANQKVTKEEWIVPGVCAYVPQSAWLRNASIKDNILFGLPFDEERYQTTLEICALISDLRILEDGDESEIGERGVNLSGGQKARVSLARAVYSRASILLFDDVLSAGASRWMLTQLITSTTL
;
A
#
# COMPACT_ATOMS: atom_id res chain seq x y z
N MET A 1 1.47 -23.20 9.82
CA MET A 1 2.92 -22.99 10.05
C MET A 1 3.11 -21.59 10.65
N ARG A 2 3.15 -21.46 11.98
CA ARG A 2 3.34 -20.15 12.64
C ARG A 2 4.77 -19.68 12.36
N MET A 3 4.94 -18.72 11.45
CA MET A 3 6.16 -17.92 11.39
C MET A 3 6.27 -17.18 12.73
N ASN A 4 7.16 -17.68 13.59
CA ASN A 4 7.61 -17.02 14.80
C ASN A 4 8.38 -15.77 14.38
N LEU A 5 7.68 -14.71 13.98
CA LEU A 5 8.20 -13.36 13.86
C LEU A 5 8.43 -12.83 15.28
N ARG A 6 9.44 -13.36 15.97
CA ARG A 6 10.09 -12.63 17.07
C ARG A 6 10.79 -11.44 16.43
N THR A 7 10.06 -10.37 16.20
CA THR A 7 10.65 -9.04 16.08
C THR A 7 11.43 -8.82 17.36
N ASN A 8 12.75 -8.75 17.24
CA ASN A 8 13.59 -8.29 18.35
C ASN A 8 13.08 -6.89 18.70
N PRO A 9 12.52 -6.64 19.90
CA PRO A 9 12.20 -5.28 20.27
C PRO A 9 13.53 -4.51 20.26
N LEU A 10 13.60 -3.49 19.41
CA LEU A 10 14.70 -2.53 19.31
C LEU A 10 15.22 -2.24 20.72
N LYS A 11 16.48 -2.59 20.98
CA LYS A 11 17.10 -2.35 22.30
C LYS A 11 17.08 -0.84 22.56
N PRO A 12 16.32 -0.35 23.55
CA PRO A 12 16.09 1.08 23.76
C PRO A 12 17.37 1.88 24.07
N GLY A 13 18.46 1.21 24.44
CA GLY A 13 19.75 1.84 24.71
C GLY A 13 20.50 2.36 23.48
N ARG A 14 20.22 1.85 22.27
CA ARG A 14 20.86 2.36 21.04
C ARG A 14 20.25 3.69 20.58
N ASP A 15 18.94 3.86 20.74
CA ASP A 15 18.23 5.08 20.33
C ASP A 15 18.60 6.30 21.18
N LEU A 16 18.96 6.10 22.45
CA LEU A 16 19.35 7.19 23.34
C LEU A 16 20.71 7.82 22.95
N ALA A 17 21.67 6.99 22.51
CA ALA A 17 22.97 7.47 22.05
C ALA A 17 22.85 8.27 20.73
N TRP A 18 21.93 7.87 19.84
CA TRP A 18 21.65 8.61 18.60
C TRP A 18 20.85 9.89 18.82
N ARG A 19 20.01 9.95 19.87
CA ARG A 19 19.33 11.18 20.32
C ARG A 19 20.26 12.24 20.93
N LEU A 20 21.44 11.84 21.41
CA LEU A 20 22.48 12.78 21.85
C LEU A 20 23.30 13.36 20.67
N ILE A 21 23.20 12.75 19.49
CA ILE A 21 23.88 13.16 18.25
C ILE A 21 23.07 14.21 17.47
N THR A 22 21.82 14.46 17.85
CA THR A 22 20.87 15.39 17.20
C THR A 22 21.40 16.83 17.02
N PRO A 23 22.21 17.43 17.91
CA PRO A 23 22.73 18.79 17.68
C PRO A 23 23.91 18.86 16.69
N MET A 24 24.37 17.75 16.10
CA MET A 24 25.54 17.77 15.21
C MET A 24 25.33 18.53 13.90
N TRP A 25 24.09 18.90 13.52
CA TRP A 25 23.88 19.77 12.36
C TRP A 25 24.50 21.17 12.59
N ILE A 26 24.52 21.63 13.85
CA ILE A 26 25.03 22.96 14.27
C ILE A 26 26.56 23.02 14.18
N ALA A 27 27.22 21.87 14.24
CA ALA A 27 28.67 21.79 14.21
C ALA A 27 29.23 22.37 12.90
N SER A 28 28.55 22.18 11.77
CA SER A 28 29.02 22.69 10.47
C SER A 28 29.02 24.24 10.42
N PRO A 29 27.90 24.95 10.67
CA PRO A 29 27.91 26.42 10.75
C PRO A 29 28.89 26.96 11.81
N PHE A 30 29.03 26.28 12.95
CA PHE A 30 29.97 26.68 13.99
C PHE A 30 31.44 26.63 13.52
N PHE A 31 31.85 25.54 12.86
CA PHE A 31 33.21 25.41 12.33
C PHE A 31 33.47 26.39 11.19
N VAL A 32 32.49 26.66 10.33
CA VAL A 32 32.58 27.69 9.27
C VAL A 32 32.83 29.06 9.88
N ARG A 33 32.08 29.45 10.91
CA ARG A 33 32.28 30.73 11.60
C ARG A 33 33.69 30.85 12.18
N LYS A 34 34.18 29.81 12.86
CA LYS A 34 35.51 29.79 13.46
C LYS A 34 36.62 29.83 12.42
N LEU A 35 36.44 29.15 11.28
CA LEU A 35 37.37 29.18 10.17
C LEU A 35 37.46 30.57 9.54
N ILE A 36 36.32 31.21 9.26
CA ILE A 36 36.32 32.54 8.64
C ILE A 36 36.84 33.60 9.63
N ALA A 37 36.46 33.53 10.91
CA ALA A 37 37.00 34.43 11.94
C ALA A 37 38.51 34.27 12.14
N TYR A 38 39.05 33.04 12.00
CA TYR A 38 40.49 32.80 12.00
C TYR A 38 41.18 33.46 10.79
N LEU A 39 40.59 33.33 9.59
CA LEU A 39 41.12 33.97 8.37
C LEU A 39 41.06 35.51 8.41
N GLU A 40 40.11 36.09 9.16
CA GLU A 40 40.02 37.53 9.40
C GLU A 40 41.05 38.04 10.42
N GLY A 41 41.36 37.24 11.45
CA GLY A 41 42.22 37.62 12.57
C GLY A 41 43.72 37.45 12.33
N ASP A 42 44.13 36.52 11.45
CA ASP A 42 45.53 36.24 11.14
C ASP A 42 45.80 36.29 9.62
N PRO A 43 45.93 37.50 9.03
CA PRO A 43 46.21 37.66 7.61
C PRO A 43 47.61 37.16 7.20
N ASP A 44 48.56 37.12 8.14
CA ASP A 44 49.96 36.72 7.91
C ASP A 44 50.17 35.19 8.03
N ARG A 45 49.14 34.44 8.44
CA ARG A 45 49.08 32.96 8.49
C ARG A 45 50.17 32.34 9.37
N LEU A 46 50.44 32.94 10.53
CA LEU A 46 51.50 32.51 11.43
C LEU A 46 51.23 31.11 12.02
N ASP A 47 49.98 30.77 12.32
CA ASP A 47 49.58 29.48 12.92
C ASP A 47 48.70 28.61 11.99
N THR A 48 49.27 28.13 10.89
CA THR A 48 48.53 27.36 9.87
C THR A 48 47.82 26.11 10.40
N GLY A 49 48.25 25.55 11.54
CA GLY A 49 47.67 24.35 12.15
C GLY A 49 46.21 24.51 12.60
N LEU A 50 45.84 25.66 13.16
CA LEU A 50 44.48 25.89 13.68
C LEU A 50 43.43 25.96 12.56
N GLY A 51 43.77 26.54 11.41
CA GLY A 51 42.89 26.57 10.24
C GLY A 51 42.56 25.16 9.71
N TRP A 52 43.55 24.26 9.65
CA TRP A 52 43.34 22.87 9.25
C TRP A 52 42.47 22.09 10.25
N VAL A 53 42.56 22.37 11.55
CA VAL A 53 41.69 21.76 12.56
C VAL A 53 40.23 22.16 12.35
N TYR A 54 39.94 23.44 12.08
CA TYR A 54 38.56 23.87 11.80
C TYR A 54 38.02 23.29 10.49
N ALA A 55 38.84 23.23 9.44
CA ALA A 55 38.46 22.61 8.16
C ALA A 55 38.19 21.11 8.30
N PHE A 56 39.03 20.39 9.05
CA PHE A 56 38.82 18.97 9.35
C PHE A 56 37.58 18.76 10.22
N GLY A 57 37.36 19.63 11.22
CA GLY A 57 36.15 19.63 12.06
C GLY A 57 34.87 19.79 11.23
N GLN A 58 34.89 20.69 10.25
CA GLN A 58 33.78 20.86 9.30
C GLN A 58 33.55 19.59 8.46
N PHE A 59 34.61 19.02 7.87
CA PHE A 59 34.50 17.79 7.07
C PHE A 59 33.97 16.60 7.89
N ALA A 60 34.50 16.41 9.09
CA ALA A 60 34.07 15.35 10.01
C ALA A 60 32.59 15.52 10.39
N SER A 61 32.14 16.75 10.66
CA SER A 61 30.73 17.03 11.01
C SER A 61 29.77 16.63 9.88
N ILE A 62 30.11 16.94 8.62
CA ILE A 62 29.29 16.61 7.45
C ILE A 62 29.22 15.10 7.24
N ILE A 63 30.34 14.39 7.40
CA ILE A 63 30.37 12.93 7.29
C ILE A 63 29.46 12.29 8.34
N VAL A 64 29.57 12.72 9.60
CA VAL A 64 28.77 12.11 10.69
C VAL A 64 27.28 12.36 10.48
N VAL A 65 26.88 13.57 10.08
CA VAL A 65 25.47 13.88 9.76
C VAL A 65 24.96 13.04 8.59
N THR A 66 25.77 12.84 7.55
CA THR A 66 25.41 12.05 6.37
C THR A 66 25.27 10.57 6.69
N GLN A 67 26.24 10.01 7.43
CA GLN A 67 26.21 8.61 7.88
C GLN A 67 24.99 8.32 8.76
N ARG A 68 24.60 9.26 9.63
CA ARG A 68 23.36 9.16 10.42
C ARG A 68 22.12 9.06 9.53
N LYS A 69 21.98 9.96 8.56
CA LYS A 69 20.82 9.97 7.64
C LYS A 69 20.72 8.65 6.86
N ILE A 70 21.84 8.12 6.36
CA ILE A 70 21.89 6.87 5.60
C ILE A 70 21.58 5.65 6.48
N PHE A 71 22.22 5.53 7.65
CA PHE A 71 21.97 4.43 8.57
C PHE A 71 20.50 4.40 9.00
N PHE A 72 19.91 5.57 9.25
CA PHE A 72 18.51 5.70 9.61
C PHE A 72 17.56 5.26 8.49
N CYS A 73 17.77 5.75 7.25
CA CYS A 73 17.02 5.30 6.09
C CYS A 73 17.08 3.78 5.95
N ASN A 74 18.25 3.18 6.15
CA ASN A 74 18.42 1.74 6.06
C ASN A 74 17.75 0.98 7.21
N ALA A 75 17.90 1.45 8.45
CA ALA A 75 17.39 0.76 9.64
C ALA A 75 15.85 0.80 9.73
N ILE A 76 15.20 1.89 9.33
CA ILE A 76 13.74 1.97 9.39
C ILE A 76 13.08 1.42 8.13
N CYS A 77 13.61 1.71 6.94
CA CYS A 77 12.95 1.32 5.69
C CYS A 77 13.02 -0.20 5.40
N PHE A 78 14.08 -0.88 5.83
CA PHE A 78 14.21 -2.33 5.60
C PHE A 78 13.61 -3.18 6.72
N ASP A 79 13.66 -2.73 7.98
CA ASP A 79 13.19 -3.55 9.11
C ASP A 79 11.71 -3.33 9.46
N VAL A 80 11.11 -2.19 9.10
CA VAL A 80 9.77 -1.82 9.61
C VAL A 80 8.85 -1.35 8.48
N ASN A 81 7.75 -2.09 8.28
CA ASN A 81 6.46 -1.68 7.71
C ASN A 81 6.01 -2.23 6.35
N VAL A 82 6.73 -2.13 5.23
CA VAL A 82 6.11 -2.44 3.92
C VAL A 82 5.83 -3.94 3.68
N PRO A 83 6.83 -4.83 3.70
CA PRO A 83 6.60 -6.24 3.41
C PRO A 83 5.80 -6.93 4.52
N VAL A 84 6.01 -6.55 5.79
CA VAL A 84 5.32 -7.17 6.93
C VAL A 84 3.83 -6.82 6.93
N LEU A 85 3.48 -5.53 6.76
CA LEU A 85 2.09 -5.10 6.76
C LEU A 85 1.34 -5.65 5.55
N ASN A 86 1.97 -5.66 4.37
CA ASN A 86 1.42 -6.31 3.18
C ASN A 86 1.23 -7.81 3.39
N THR A 87 2.17 -8.50 4.04
CA THR A 87 2.03 -9.93 4.32
C THR A 87 0.88 -10.22 5.29
N ILE A 88 0.74 -9.41 6.35
CA ILE A 88 -0.34 -9.57 7.34
C ILE A 88 -1.70 -9.29 6.69
N LEU A 89 -1.81 -8.21 5.92
CA LEU A 89 -3.04 -7.88 5.20
C LEU A 89 -3.39 -8.94 4.14
N TYR A 90 -2.40 -9.46 3.41
CA TYR A 90 -2.59 -10.54 2.46
C TYR A 90 -3.08 -11.82 3.15
N ALA A 91 -2.44 -12.23 4.25
CA ALA A 91 -2.85 -13.37 5.05
C ALA A 91 -4.30 -13.21 5.56
N LYS A 92 -4.64 -12.03 6.08
CA LYS A 92 -6.01 -11.72 6.53
C LYS A 92 -7.01 -11.80 5.38
N THR A 93 -6.63 -11.32 4.19
CA THR A 93 -7.49 -11.33 3.00
C THR A 93 -7.75 -12.75 2.52
N LEU A 94 -6.76 -13.65 2.57
CA LEU A 94 -6.93 -15.06 2.23
C LEU A 94 -7.86 -15.81 3.20
N LEU A 95 -7.82 -15.44 4.49
CA LEU A 95 -8.68 -16.03 5.51
C LEU A 95 -10.12 -15.52 5.43
N ARG A 96 -10.35 -14.35 4.82
CA ARG A 96 -11.66 -13.75 4.70
C ARG A 96 -12.41 -14.35 3.51
N LYS A 97 -13.61 -14.89 3.76
CA LYS A 97 -14.55 -15.25 2.69
C LYS A 97 -15.17 -13.98 2.09
N ASP A 98 -15.41 -13.94 0.77
CA ASP A 98 -16.17 -12.89 0.10
C ASP A 98 -17.60 -12.80 0.66
N VAL A 99 -17.79 -12.01 1.71
CA VAL A 99 -19.11 -11.72 2.34
C VAL A 99 -20.06 -11.04 1.34
N ALA A 100 -19.53 -10.50 0.23
CA ALA A 100 -20.32 -9.97 -0.89
C ALA A 100 -21.31 -10.99 -1.49
N SER A 101 -21.11 -12.30 -1.27
CA SER A 101 -21.98 -13.35 -1.80
C SER A 101 -23.11 -13.80 -0.84
N SER A 102 -23.12 -13.36 0.42
CA SER A 102 -24.13 -13.73 1.41
C SER A 102 -24.94 -12.53 1.88
N SER A 103 -25.65 -11.87 0.97
CA SER A 103 -26.71 -10.91 1.31
C SER A 103 -27.99 -11.68 1.63
N GLY A 104 -28.06 -12.25 2.83
CA GLY A 104 -29.22 -12.99 3.33
C GLY A 104 -29.50 -12.72 4.80
N ALA A 105 -30.37 -11.73 5.04
CA ALA A 105 -31.14 -11.43 6.25
C ALA A 105 -30.39 -11.41 7.60
N SER A 106 -30.16 -10.20 8.16
CA SER A 106 -29.84 -10.01 9.58
C SER A 106 -30.70 -8.92 10.23
N THR A 107 -31.08 -9.23 11.46
CA THR A 107 -31.98 -8.54 12.39
C THR A 107 -31.40 -7.21 12.92
N GLU A 108 -32.26 -6.30 13.35
CA GLU A 108 -31.98 -4.88 13.69
C GLU A 108 -30.85 -4.60 14.71
N SER A 109 -30.30 -5.60 15.41
CA SER A 109 -29.28 -5.39 16.44
C SER A 109 -27.83 -5.30 15.94
N ASN A 110 -27.56 -5.43 14.64
CA ASN A 110 -26.18 -5.51 14.09
C ASN A 110 -25.82 -4.43 13.06
N LYS A 111 -26.66 -3.40 12.91
CA LYS A 111 -26.60 -2.43 11.81
C LYS A 111 -25.26 -1.70 11.68
N ASP A 112 -24.63 -1.30 12.78
CA ASP A 112 -23.33 -0.59 12.75
C ASP A 112 -22.16 -1.50 12.32
N ARG A 113 -22.21 -2.80 12.61
CA ARG A 113 -21.17 -3.77 12.18
C ARG A 113 -21.36 -4.20 10.73
N ASP A 114 -22.60 -4.43 10.32
CA ASP A 114 -22.94 -4.84 8.95
C ASP A 114 -22.70 -3.68 7.94
N GLU A 115 -22.84 -2.41 8.36
CA GLU A 115 -22.45 -1.24 7.54
C GLU A 115 -20.92 -1.13 7.36
N GLU A 116 -20.13 -1.42 8.41
CA GLU A 116 -18.67 -1.39 8.32
C GLU A 116 -18.10 -2.59 7.53
N GLU A 117 -18.69 -3.78 7.64
CA GLU A 117 -18.32 -4.96 6.82
C GLU A 117 -18.58 -4.73 5.33
N ASN A 118 -19.70 -4.07 4.98
CA ASN A 118 -20.02 -3.66 3.62
C ASN A 118 -19.01 -2.64 3.06
N LYS A 119 -18.39 -1.82 3.92
CA LYS A 119 -17.42 -0.80 3.53
C LYS A 119 -16.05 -1.34 3.11
N PHE A 120 -15.77 -2.61 3.38
CA PHE A 120 -14.58 -3.34 2.91
C PHE A 120 -14.92 -4.52 2.00
N SER A 121 -16.15 -4.58 1.50
CA SER A 121 -16.63 -5.68 0.64
C SER A 121 -16.05 -5.60 -0.78
N SER A 122 -15.66 -4.40 -1.25
CA SER A 122 -15.13 -4.27 -2.61
C SER A 122 -13.66 -4.65 -2.70
N LYS A 123 -13.34 -5.53 -3.66
CA LYS A 123 -11.97 -5.87 -4.06
C LYS A 123 -11.09 -4.64 -4.34
N ALA A 124 -11.71 -3.56 -4.84
CA ALA A 124 -11.04 -2.28 -5.08
C ALA A 124 -10.56 -1.61 -3.77
N GLN A 125 -11.38 -1.58 -2.73
CA GLN A 125 -11.00 -1.02 -1.42
C GLN A 125 -9.89 -1.83 -0.75
N ILE A 126 -9.93 -3.16 -0.86
CA ILE A 126 -8.84 -4.02 -0.36
C ILE A 126 -7.55 -3.74 -1.14
N MET A 127 -7.64 -3.57 -2.46
CA MET A 127 -6.47 -3.18 -3.27
C MET A 127 -5.93 -1.81 -2.87
N THR A 128 -6.79 -0.82 -2.58
CA THR A 128 -6.38 0.49 -2.07
C THR A 128 -5.69 0.39 -0.70
N LEU A 129 -6.19 -0.46 0.20
CA LEU A 129 -5.54 -0.75 1.48
C LEU A 129 -4.11 -1.28 1.29
N MET A 130 -3.95 -2.28 0.42
CA MET A 130 -2.67 -2.96 0.15
C MET A 130 -1.65 -2.12 -0.61
N THR A 131 -2.11 -1.19 -1.43
CA THR A 131 -1.22 -0.33 -2.23
C THR A 131 -1.07 1.03 -1.58
N THR A 132 -2.14 1.82 -1.58
CA THR A 132 -2.07 3.22 -1.19
C THR A 132 -1.88 3.42 0.31
N ASP A 133 -2.61 2.70 1.16
CA ASP A 133 -2.54 2.92 2.61
C ASP A 133 -1.24 2.36 3.22
N VAL A 134 -0.74 1.22 2.72
CA VAL A 134 0.58 0.70 3.13
C VAL A 134 1.72 1.59 2.64
N ASP A 135 1.69 2.06 1.39
CA ASP A 135 2.73 2.96 0.87
C ASP A 135 2.79 4.27 1.66
N ARG A 136 1.65 4.85 2.04
CA ARG A 136 1.63 6.06 2.89
C ARG A 136 2.31 5.85 4.25
N ILE A 137 2.07 4.70 4.88
CA ILE A 137 2.71 4.34 6.17
C ILE A 137 4.22 4.14 5.97
N ALA A 138 4.61 3.54 4.84
CA ALA A 138 6.00 3.36 4.44
C ALA A 138 6.72 4.70 4.30
N GLU A 139 6.17 5.59 3.47
CA GLU A 139 6.75 6.91 3.18
C GLU A 139 6.87 7.75 4.45
N PHE A 140 5.85 7.73 5.30
CA PHE A 140 5.89 8.46 6.57
C PHE A 140 6.94 7.93 7.56
N SER A 141 7.37 6.67 7.44
CA SER A 141 8.44 6.13 8.26
C SER A 141 9.77 6.88 8.03
N PHE A 142 9.98 7.45 6.83
CA PHE A 142 11.10 8.38 6.56
C PHE A 142 10.94 9.74 7.24
N HIS A 143 9.70 10.18 7.44
CA HIS A 143 9.35 11.49 8.00
C HIS A 143 9.11 11.48 9.52
N LEU A 144 9.14 10.32 10.18
CA LEU A 144 8.81 10.18 11.60
C LEU A 144 9.65 11.10 12.51
N PHE A 145 10.93 11.30 12.17
CA PHE A 145 11.84 12.19 12.92
C PHE A 145 11.76 13.64 12.45
N SER A 146 11.25 13.88 11.24
CA SER A 146 10.92 15.22 10.74
C SER A 146 9.76 15.88 11.51
N ILE A 147 9.11 15.19 12.45
CA ILE A 147 8.16 15.84 13.38
C ILE A 147 8.89 16.58 14.51
N ALA A 148 9.99 15.99 15.01
CA ALA A 148 10.72 16.53 16.16
C ALA A 148 11.91 17.41 15.73
N ASP A 149 12.57 17.08 14.63
CA ASP A 149 13.79 17.77 14.18
C ASP A 149 13.53 19.24 13.78
N PRO A 150 12.53 19.59 12.95
CA PRO A 150 12.34 20.98 12.51
C PRO A 150 12.01 21.98 13.62
N PRO A 151 11.16 21.68 14.63
CA PRO A 151 10.96 22.58 15.77
C PRO A 151 12.25 22.83 16.55
N ILE A 152 13.03 21.77 16.78
CA ILE A 152 14.31 21.85 17.49
C ILE A 152 15.31 22.69 16.67
N GLU A 153 15.32 22.49 15.36
CA GLU A 153 16.15 23.22 14.40
C GLU A 153 15.82 24.71 14.34
N ILE A 154 14.54 25.06 14.33
CA ILE A 154 14.11 26.46 14.34
C ILE A 154 14.52 27.15 15.65
N VAL A 155 14.32 26.50 16.80
CA VAL A 155 14.69 27.08 18.11
C VAL A 155 16.19 27.32 18.20
N VAL A 156 16.99 26.30 17.89
CA VAL A 156 18.45 26.39 18.02
C VAL A 156 19.08 27.23 16.92
N GLY A 157 18.55 27.18 15.69
CA GLY A 157 18.96 28.07 14.61
C GLY A 157 18.68 29.54 14.92
N THR A 158 17.52 29.83 15.52
CA THR A 158 17.19 31.19 15.99
C THR A 158 18.15 31.66 17.09
N ASP A 159 18.49 30.80 18.06
CA ASP A 159 19.46 31.12 19.12
C ASP A 159 20.85 31.43 18.56
N LEU A 160 21.33 30.60 17.61
CA LEU A 160 22.61 30.81 16.94
C LEU A 160 22.64 32.11 16.13
N LEU A 161 21.61 32.37 15.31
CA LEU A 161 21.50 33.61 14.52
C LEU A 161 21.37 34.84 15.42
N TYR A 162 20.64 34.74 16.53
CA TYR A 162 20.54 35.82 17.51
C TYR A 162 21.90 36.16 18.12
N SER A 163 22.74 35.16 18.39
CA SER A 163 24.11 35.38 18.87
C SER A 163 25.02 36.13 17.88
N MET A 164 24.70 36.13 16.57
CA MET A 164 25.51 36.77 15.53
C MET A 164 24.96 38.13 15.10
N LEU A 165 23.67 38.18 14.78
CA LEU A 165 23.03 39.37 14.22
C LEU A 165 22.26 40.19 15.28
N GLY A 166 21.78 39.53 16.34
CA GLY A 166 20.85 40.11 17.31
C GLY A 166 19.42 40.23 16.75
N ILE A 167 18.75 41.35 17.01
CA ILE A 167 17.36 41.64 16.58
C ILE A 167 17.07 41.45 15.07
N PRO A 168 17.97 41.79 14.12
CA PRO A 168 17.78 41.55 12.69
C PRO A 168 17.45 40.09 12.32
N CYS A 169 17.85 39.11 13.14
CA CYS A 169 17.43 37.72 12.99
C CYS A 169 15.90 37.58 12.92
N PHE A 170 15.17 38.22 13.83
CA PHE A 170 13.71 38.13 13.89
C PHE A 170 13.03 38.74 12.65
N ILE A 171 13.61 39.80 12.08
CA ILE A 171 13.08 40.41 10.85
C ILE A 171 13.25 39.43 9.68
N GLY A 172 14.41 38.78 9.57
CA GLY A 172 14.63 37.70 8.62
C GLY A 172 13.63 36.55 8.78
N LEU A 173 13.36 36.13 10.02
CA LEU A 173 12.37 35.09 10.32
C LEU A 173 10.94 35.49 9.97
N VAL A 174 10.56 36.75 10.21
CA VAL A 174 9.23 37.26 9.80
C VAL A 174 9.09 37.25 8.28
N VAL A 175 10.12 37.67 7.55
CA VAL A 175 10.13 37.61 6.08
C VAL A 175 10.04 36.16 5.62
N LEU A 176 10.78 35.24 6.25
CA LEU A 176 10.73 33.81 5.96
C LEU A 176 9.33 33.22 6.19
N CYS A 177 8.68 33.56 7.31
CA CYS A 177 7.30 33.20 7.59
C CYS A 177 6.32 33.71 6.53
N LEU A 178 6.54 34.92 5.99
CA LEU A 178 5.69 35.53 4.97
C LEU A 178 5.82 34.82 3.60
N PHE A 179 6.97 34.20 3.32
CA PHE A 179 7.16 33.41 2.10
C PHE A 179 6.41 32.06 2.11
N LEU A 180 6.09 31.49 3.28
CA LEU A 180 5.34 30.23 3.38
C LEU A 180 3.94 30.28 2.72
N PRO A 181 3.04 31.24 3.07
CA PRO A 181 1.73 31.34 2.41
C PRO A 181 1.85 31.72 0.94
N LEU A 182 2.89 32.47 0.55
CA LEU A 182 3.13 32.84 -0.84
C LEU A 182 3.48 31.61 -1.70
N ASN A 183 4.33 30.71 -1.20
CA ASN A 183 4.67 29.44 -1.87
C ASN A 183 3.43 28.55 -2.05
N HIS A 184 2.58 28.45 -1.03
CA HIS A 184 1.36 27.67 -1.10
C HIS A 184 0.31 28.30 -2.05
N PHE A 185 0.17 29.62 -2.06
CA PHE A 185 -0.71 30.32 -3.01
C PHE A 185 -0.23 30.14 -4.44
N ALA A 186 1.07 30.29 -4.70
CA ALA A 186 1.66 30.02 -6.01
C ALA A 186 1.36 28.58 -6.46
N GLY A 187 1.53 27.60 -5.56
CA GLY A 187 1.17 26.20 -5.81
C GLY A 187 -0.31 25.99 -6.17
N ARG A 188 -1.23 26.65 -5.45
CA ARG A 188 -2.68 26.58 -5.78
C ARG A 188 -2.99 27.16 -7.15
N VAL A 189 -2.36 28.28 -7.52
CA VAL A 189 -2.52 28.87 -8.86
C VAL A 189 -2.00 27.91 -9.94
N VAL A 190 -0.88 27.23 -9.69
CA VAL A 190 -0.34 26.20 -10.61
C VAL A 190 -1.33 25.05 -10.78
N ILE A 191 -1.87 24.49 -9.69
CA ILE A 191 -2.81 23.37 -9.75
C ILE A 191 -4.10 23.79 -10.46
N ASN A 192 -4.66 24.94 -10.12
CA ASN A 192 -5.88 25.45 -10.77
C ASN A 192 -5.66 25.72 -12.27
N ALA A 193 -4.49 26.23 -12.65
CA ALA A 193 -4.13 26.40 -14.07
C ALA A 193 -4.04 25.06 -14.78
N GLN A 194 -3.42 24.06 -14.15
CA GLN A 194 -3.32 22.69 -14.68
C GLN A 194 -4.70 22.04 -14.83
N ASP A 195 -5.57 22.14 -13.83
CA ASP A 195 -6.92 21.58 -13.86
C ASP A 195 -7.79 22.24 -14.94
N ASN A 196 -7.70 23.57 -15.08
CA ASN A 196 -8.41 24.30 -16.13
C ASN A 196 -7.92 23.92 -17.53
N LEU A 197 -6.62 23.69 -17.68
CA LEU A 197 -6.02 23.22 -18.93
C LEU A 197 -6.40 21.76 -19.23
N MET A 198 -6.55 20.90 -18.22
CA MET A 198 -7.07 19.53 -18.40
C MET A 198 -8.53 19.54 -18.85
N LYS A 199 -9.38 20.38 -18.25
CA LYS A 199 -10.79 20.53 -18.66
C LYS A 199 -10.92 21.06 -20.09
N ALA A 200 -10.18 22.10 -20.45
CA ALA A 200 -10.17 22.64 -21.82
C ALA A 200 -9.59 21.65 -22.85
N ARG A 201 -8.76 20.70 -22.41
CA ARG A 201 -8.21 19.62 -23.23
C ARG A 201 -9.24 18.51 -23.45
N ASP A 202 -9.96 18.08 -22.41
CA ASP A 202 -10.99 17.05 -22.51
C ASP A 202 -12.16 17.48 -23.42
N GLU A 203 -12.49 18.77 -23.45
CA GLU A 203 -13.46 19.33 -24.40
C GLU A 203 -12.98 19.31 -25.87
N ARG A 204 -11.67 19.30 -26.12
CA ARG A 204 -11.06 19.40 -27.47
C ARG A 204 -10.57 18.07 -28.06
N ILE A 205 -10.47 17.01 -27.24
CA ILE A 205 -10.01 15.68 -27.67
C ILE A 205 -10.97 15.02 -28.70
N LEU A 206 -12.21 15.53 -28.83
CA LEU A 206 -13.18 15.03 -29.82
C LEU A 206 -12.86 15.40 -31.29
N GLY A 207 -11.79 16.15 -31.59
CA GLY A 207 -11.44 16.45 -32.98
C GLY A 207 -9.97 16.82 -33.21
N GLY A 208 -9.11 15.83 -33.49
CA GLY A 208 -7.86 16.08 -34.23
C GLY A 208 -6.60 15.38 -33.70
N ILE A 209 -6.25 14.25 -34.32
CA ILE A 209 -5.03 13.48 -34.03
C ILE A 209 -3.73 14.23 -34.41
N GLY A 210 -3.81 15.22 -35.31
CA GLY A 210 -2.67 16.05 -35.73
C GLY A 210 -2.20 17.03 -34.65
N MET A 211 -3.11 17.51 -33.80
CA MET A 211 -2.78 18.44 -32.72
C MET A 211 -2.09 17.73 -31.54
N LEU A 212 -2.40 16.44 -31.35
CA LEU A 212 -1.83 15.61 -30.29
C LEU A 212 -0.30 15.42 -30.42
N LYS A 213 0.22 15.43 -31.65
CA LYS A 213 1.66 15.38 -31.93
C LYS A 213 2.38 16.70 -31.64
N PHE A 214 1.77 17.84 -31.94
CA PHE A 214 2.30 19.16 -31.57
C PHE A 214 2.20 19.43 -30.05
N MET A 215 1.12 18.97 -29.41
CA MET A 215 0.86 19.16 -27.97
C MET A 215 1.69 18.24 -27.05
N ALA A 216 2.31 17.18 -27.56
CA ALA A 216 3.22 16.35 -26.79
C ALA A 216 4.47 17.13 -26.32
N TRP A 217 4.91 18.13 -27.09
CA TRP A 217 5.99 19.03 -26.71
C TRP A 217 5.52 20.12 -25.73
N GLU A 218 4.31 20.64 -25.91
CA GLU A 218 3.72 21.68 -25.06
C GLU A 218 3.56 21.21 -23.61
N ARG A 219 3.17 19.94 -23.38
CA ARG A 219 3.11 19.31 -22.04
C ARG A 219 4.46 19.30 -21.32
N SER A 220 5.53 19.10 -22.07
CA SER A 220 6.89 19.06 -21.54
C SER A 220 7.40 20.48 -21.27
N PHE A 221 7.01 21.45 -22.11
CA PHE A 221 7.36 22.86 -21.95
C PHE A 221 6.59 23.51 -20.79
N GLU A 222 5.28 23.29 -20.66
CA GLU A 222 4.44 23.82 -19.57
C GLU A 222 4.91 23.30 -18.21
N LYS A 223 5.07 21.97 -18.06
CA LYS A 223 5.63 21.39 -16.83
C LYS A 223 7.01 21.95 -16.51
N ARG A 224 7.82 22.26 -17.54
CA ARG A 224 9.15 22.84 -17.36
C ARG A 224 9.08 24.31 -16.96
N VAL A 225 8.25 25.14 -17.59
CA VAL A 225 8.06 26.56 -17.24
C VAL A 225 7.49 26.70 -15.84
N MET A 226 6.48 25.91 -15.48
CA MET A 226 5.88 25.95 -14.14
C MET A 226 6.87 25.48 -13.07
N LYS A 227 7.64 24.44 -13.36
CA LYS A 227 8.76 24.02 -12.49
C LYS A 227 9.81 25.11 -12.36
N VAL A 228 10.13 25.83 -13.44
CA VAL A 228 11.11 26.92 -13.43
C VAL A 228 10.60 28.12 -12.63
N VAL A 229 9.34 28.54 -12.78
CA VAL A 229 8.77 29.66 -12.01
C VAL A 229 8.70 29.33 -10.52
N PHE A 230 8.21 28.12 -10.18
CA PHE A 230 8.18 27.66 -8.79
C PHE A 230 9.59 27.54 -8.20
N SER A 231 10.54 26.97 -8.97
CA SER A 231 11.95 26.89 -8.58
C SER A 231 12.58 28.27 -8.43
N ALA A 232 12.22 29.25 -9.27
CA ALA A 232 12.74 30.61 -9.18
C ALA A 232 12.26 31.33 -7.92
N ILE A 233 10.98 31.19 -7.56
CA ILE A 233 10.44 31.72 -6.30
C ILE A 233 11.13 31.06 -5.10
N TRP A 234 11.35 29.75 -5.18
CA TRP A 234 12.04 28.99 -4.15
C TRP A 234 13.48 29.46 -3.95
N GLU A 235 14.25 29.62 -5.03
CA GLU A 235 15.65 30.08 -4.99
C GLU A 235 15.78 31.57 -4.63
N ALA A 236 14.79 32.40 -4.97
CA ALA A 236 14.80 33.82 -4.61
C ALA A 236 14.53 34.08 -3.13
N SER A 237 13.75 33.20 -2.46
CA SER A 237 13.40 33.34 -1.04
C SER A 237 14.60 33.55 -0.09
N PRO A 238 15.65 32.70 -0.08
CA PRO A 238 16.79 32.89 0.81
C PRO A 238 17.59 34.16 0.50
N VAL A 239 17.65 34.58 -0.77
CA VAL A 239 18.30 35.83 -1.18
C VAL A 239 17.56 37.03 -0.61
N VAL A 240 16.21 37.04 -0.67
CA VAL A 240 15.42 38.15 -0.11
C VAL A 240 15.51 38.19 1.41
N VAL A 241 15.44 37.04 2.08
CA VAL A 241 15.55 36.95 3.55
C VAL A 241 16.91 37.47 4.05
N THR A 242 17.99 37.06 3.41
CA THR A 242 19.35 37.51 3.77
C THR A 242 19.54 39.00 3.48
N LEU A 243 19.05 39.49 2.33
CA LEU A 243 19.16 40.90 1.94
C LEU A 243 18.42 41.82 2.92
N VAL A 244 17.18 41.48 3.30
CA VAL A 244 16.41 42.29 4.27
C VAL A 244 17.05 42.27 5.66
N SER A 245 17.57 41.11 6.09
CA SER A 245 18.24 40.97 7.38
C SER A 245 19.54 41.77 7.45
N PHE A 246 20.36 41.73 6.39
CA PHE A 246 21.60 42.50 6.28
C PHE A 246 21.34 43.99 6.10
N TRP A 247 20.29 44.37 5.37
CA TRP A 247 19.89 45.76 5.24
C TRP A 247 19.55 46.36 6.60
N HIS A 248 18.76 45.67 7.43
CA HIS A 248 18.47 46.12 8.79
C HIS A 248 19.73 46.12 9.68
N PHE A 249 20.61 45.11 9.59
CA PHE A 249 21.85 45.06 10.38
C PHE A 249 22.83 46.19 10.03
N ALA A 250 23.09 46.42 8.74
CA ALA A 250 24.10 47.37 8.27
C ALA A 250 23.59 48.82 8.23
N VAL A 251 22.37 49.05 7.71
CA VAL A 251 21.86 50.41 7.48
C VAL A 251 21.18 50.98 8.72
N TRP A 252 20.34 50.17 9.39
CA TRP A 252 19.61 50.64 10.57
C TRP A 252 20.50 50.65 11.81
N ARG A 253 21.20 49.55 12.08
CA ARG A 253 22.04 49.41 13.27
C ARG A 253 23.46 49.94 13.14
N GLN A 254 23.92 50.30 11.93
CA GLN A 254 25.25 50.86 11.69
C GLN A 254 26.39 49.97 12.24
N GLN A 255 26.20 48.64 12.21
CA GLN A 255 27.21 47.68 12.63
C GLN A 255 27.99 47.16 11.42
N THR A 256 29.29 46.94 11.59
CA THR A 256 30.15 46.40 10.52
C THR A 256 29.84 44.94 10.29
N LEU A 257 29.45 44.61 9.07
CA LEU A 257 29.08 43.26 8.67
C LEU A 257 30.36 42.52 8.26
N THR A 258 30.95 41.76 9.18
CA THR A 258 32.15 40.95 8.89
C THR A 258 31.79 39.75 8.01
N PRO A 259 32.66 39.33 7.08
CA PRO A 259 32.46 38.12 6.28
C PRO A 259 32.09 36.88 7.12
N SER A 260 32.69 36.71 8.30
CA SER A 260 32.39 35.64 9.25
C SER A 260 30.93 35.63 9.71
N ILE A 261 30.34 36.79 9.97
CA ILE A 261 28.91 36.92 10.33
C ILE A 261 28.04 36.75 9.08
N ALA A 262 28.44 37.32 7.93
CA ALA A 262 27.69 37.28 6.68
C ALA A 262 27.48 35.85 6.14
N PHE A 263 28.57 35.12 5.96
CA PHE A 263 28.52 33.78 5.36
C PHE A 263 27.87 32.77 6.29
N THR A 264 28.13 32.85 7.60
CA THR A 264 27.52 31.93 8.56
C THR A 264 26.01 32.16 8.65
N SER A 265 25.56 33.42 8.74
CA SER A 265 24.12 33.72 8.80
C SER A 265 23.39 33.37 7.50
N MET A 266 24.02 33.51 6.32
CA MET A 266 23.44 33.05 5.06
C MET A 266 23.22 31.53 5.03
N LEU A 267 24.16 30.75 5.58
CA LEU A 267 24.01 29.30 5.70
C LEU A 267 22.88 28.94 6.67
N ASP A 268 22.85 29.56 7.85
CA ASP A 268 21.81 29.30 8.86
C ASP A 268 20.40 29.66 8.35
N PHE A 269 20.23 30.80 7.65
CA PHE A 269 18.95 31.18 7.06
C PHE A 269 18.45 30.17 6.01
N ASN A 270 19.35 29.59 5.22
CA ASN A 270 18.99 28.59 4.22
C ASN A 270 18.52 27.28 4.89
N GLU A 271 19.17 26.87 5.97
CA GLU A 271 18.80 25.67 6.73
C GLU A 271 17.44 25.85 7.41
N MET A 272 17.23 27.00 8.10
CA MET A 272 15.95 27.33 8.72
C MET A 272 14.78 27.36 7.73
N ARG A 273 15.02 27.77 6.47
CA ARG A 273 14.00 27.70 5.41
C ARG A 273 13.55 26.26 5.16
N PHE A 274 14.47 25.30 5.10
CA PHE A 274 14.12 23.89 4.90
C PHE A 274 13.31 23.36 6.09
N ALA A 275 13.71 23.65 7.32
CA ALA A 275 12.96 23.28 8.52
C ALA A 275 11.52 23.83 8.51
N MET A 276 11.34 25.10 8.16
CA MET A 276 10.03 25.74 8.13
C MET A 276 9.09 25.18 7.05
N ASN A 277 9.63 24.81 5.89
CA ASN A 277 8.82 24.18 4.82
C ASN A 277 8.51 22.71 5.09
N ALA A 278 9.38 22.00 5.81
CA ALA A 278 9.15 20.61 6.18
C ALA A 278 8.00 20.45 7.19
N LEU A 279 7.75 21.44 8.06
CA LEU A 279 6.71 21.37 9.10
C LEU A 279 5.28 21.16 8.56
N PRO A 280 4.78 21.95 7.59
CA PRO A 280 3.46 21.71 7.01
C PRO A 280 3.35 20.34 6.31
N GLU A 281 4.40 19.94 5.60
CA GLU A 281 4.44 18.68 4.85
C GLU A 281 4.36 17.47 5.80
N THR A 282 5.15 17.48 6.87
CA THR A 282 5.13 16.40 7.87
C THR A 282 3.80 16.32 8.61
N PHE A 283 3.17 17.45 8.88
CA PHE A 283 1.84 17.50 9.51
C PHE A 283 0.76 16.89 8.61
N ILE A 284 0.76 17.21 7.32
CA ILE A 284 -0.18 16.62 6.35
C ILE A 284 0.04 15.11 6.26
N ASN A 285 1.29 14.66 6.15
CA ASN A 285 1.63 13.25 6.05
C ASN A 285 1.21 12.49 7.33
N LEU A 286 1.39 13.07 8.51
CA LEU A 286 0.92 12.52 9.78
C LEU A 286 -0.61 12.32 9.80
N LEU A 287 -1.37 13.32 9.35
CA LEU A 287 -2.84 13.21 9.27
C LEU A 287 -3.28 12.12 8.30
N GLN A 288 -2.64 12.01 7.14
CA GLN A 288 -2.94 10.97 6.16
C GLN A 288 -2.64 9.57 6.72
N VAL A 289 -1.50 9.39 7.37
CA VAL A 289 -1.13 8.13 8.01
C VAL A 289 -2.07 7.77 9.14
N HIS A 290 -2.55 8.73 9.92
CA HIS A 290 -3.54 8.46 10.97
C HIS A 290 -4.83 7.85 10.38
N VAL A 291 -5.31 8.36 9.25
CA VAL A 291 -6.49 7.81 8.55
C VAL A 291 -6.21 6.41 8.00
N SER A 292 -5.04 6.20 7.37
CA SER A 292 -4.64 4.90 6.83
C SER A 292 -4.46 3.84 7.92
N LEU A 293 -3.83 4.20 9.05
CA LEU A 293 -3.69 3.32 10.22
C LEU A 293 -5.05 2.94 10.81
N ASN A 294 -5.97 3.89 10.95
CA ASN A 294 -7.31 3.60 11.45
C ASN A 294 -8.06 2.64 10.51
N ARG A 295 -7.92 2.84 9.19
CA ARG A 295 -8.54 1.95 8.18
C ARG A 295 -7.98 0.53 8.22
N ILE A 296 -6.66 0.39 8.27
CA ILE A 296 -5.99 -0.91 8.38
C ILE A 296 -6.34 -1.59 9.71
N GLY A 297 -6.34 -0.83 10.81
CA GLY A 297 -6.72 -1.33 12.13
C GLY A 297 -8.15 -1.88 12.14
N LYS A 298 -9.09 -1.14 11.57
CA LYS A 298 -10.48 -1.62 11.39
C LYS A 298 -10.54 -2.88 10.54
N TYR A 299 -9.83 -2.93 9.41
CA TYR A 299 -9.80 -4.10 8.53
C TYR A 299 -9.26 -5.35 9.23
N LEU A 300 -8.19 -5.22 10.03
CA LEU A 300 -7.60 -6.32 10.77
C LEU A 300 -8.50 -6.83 11.91
N GLN A 301 -9.35 -5.97 12.47
CA GLN A 301 -10.32 -6.32 13.51
C GLN A 301 -11.59 -6.98 12.97
N LEU A 302 -11.83 -6.94 11.66
CA LEU A 302 -12.95 -7.66 11.06
C LEU A 302 -12.86 -9.16 11.33
N THR A 303 -14.03 -9.78 11.52
CA THR A 303 -14.18 -11.21 11.74
C THR A 303 -13.66 -12.01 10.53
N GLU A 304 -12.80 -12.99 10.81
CA GLU A 304 -12.15 -13.81 9.77
C GLU A 304 -13.13 -14.82 9.16
N LEU A 305 -14.04 -15.35 9.97
CA LEU A 305 -15.03 -16.33 9.58
C LEU A 305 -16.39 -15.94 10.19
N GLY A 306 -17.42 -15.79 9.36
CA GLY A 306 -18.79 -15.54 9.83
C GLY A 306 -19.39 -16.78 10.49
N SER A 307 -20.37 -16.61 11.38
CA SER A 307 -21.12 -17.73 11.96
C SER A 307 -22.19 -18.23 10.99
N GLY A 308 -22.33 -19.55 10.79
CA GLY A 308 -23.45 -20.11 10.01
C GLY A 308 -23.16 -21.40 9.27
N LYS A 309 -23.99 -21.70 8.26
CA LYS A 309 -23.93 -22.92 7.42
C LYS A 309 -22.58 -23.06 6.72
N THR A 310 -22.04 -21.97 6.19
CA THR A 310 -20.74 -21.96 5.52
C THR A 310 -19.60 -22.34 6.46
N LEU A 311 -19.55 -21.79 7.69
CA LEU A 311 -18.49 -22.13 8.64
C LEU A 311 -18.55 -23.61 9.04
N LEU A 312 -19.77 -24.14 9.18
CA LEU A 312 -19.97 -25.57 9.37
C LEU A 312 -19.43 -26.38 8.17
N LEU A 313 -19.71 -25.99 6.93
CA LEU A 313 -19.16 -26.66 5.74
C LEU A 313 -17.63 -26.57 5.65
N LEU A 314 -17.04 -25.41 5.91
CA LEU A 314 -15.58 -25.24 5.96
C LEU A 314 -14.95 -26.07 7.08
N SER A 315 -15.61 -26.19 8.23
CA SER A 315 -15.16 -27.05 9.33
C SER A 315 -15.20 -28.54 8.96
N LEU A 316 -16.20 -28.96 8.18
CA LEU A 316 -16.28 -30.33 7.65
C LEU A 316 -15.16 -30.58 6.63
N LEU A 317 -14.83 -29.59 5.79
CA LEU A 317 -13.72 -29.68 4.84
C LEU A 317 -12.33 -29.61 5.48
N GLY A 318 -12.25 -29.14 6.74
CA GLY A 318 -10.97 -28.98 7.45
C GLY A 318 -10.25 -27.66 7.17
N GLU A 319 -10.93 -26.71 6.51
CA GLU A 319 -10.41 -25.37 6.19
C GLU A 319 -10.60 -24.38 7.35
N ALA A 320 -11.34 -24.76 8.39
CA ALA A 320 -11.51 -23.95 9.61
C ALA A 320 -10.51 -24.37 10.70
N ASP A 321 -9.81 -23.39 11.26
CA ASP A 321 -8.90 -23.59 12.38
C ASP A 321 -9.67 -24.01 13.65
N ILE A 322 -9.20 -25.07 14.30
CA ILE A 322 -9.74 -25.52 15.59
C ILE A 322 -8.96 -24.81 16.69
N ILE A 323 -9.57 -23.80 17.31
CA ILE A 323 -8.94 -23.04 18.41
C ILE A 323 -8.84 -23.90 19.68
N THR A 324 -9.90 -24.66 19.98
CA THR A 324 -9.98 -25.57 21.14
C THR A 324 -10.85 -26.78 20.82
N GLY A 325 -10.50 -27.96 21.37
CA GLY A 325 -11.26 -29.19 21.22
C GLY A 325 -10.75 -30.11 20.10
N GLN A 326 -11.57 -31.08 19.70
CA GLN A 326 -11.27 -32.03 18.62
C GLN A 326 -12.49 -32.16 17.72
N VAL A 327 -12.27 -32.14 16.40
CA VAL A 327 -13.30 -32.39 15.40
C VAL A 327 -13.00 -33.71 14.73
N VAL A 328 -13.93 -34.66 14.83
CA VAL A 328 -13.88 -35.94 14.11
C VAL A 328 -14.99 -35.89 13.06
N CYS A 329 -14.59 -35.79 11.80
CA CYS A 329 -15.50 -35.86 10.66
C CYS A 329 -14.78 -36.58 9.51
N PRO A 330 -15.54 -37.23 8.62
CA PRO A 330 -14.95 -37.84 7.44
C PRO A 330 -14.38 -36.74 6.55
N ARG A 331 -13.06 -36.73 6.39
CA ARG A 331 -12.31 -35.74 5.60
C ARG A 331 -11.48 -36.46 4.55
N SER A 332 -11.38 -35.87 3.37
CA SER A 332 -10.39 -36.30 2.39
C SER A 332 -8.98 -36.13 2.95
N PRO A 333 -8.08 -37.09 2.77
CA PRO A 333 -6.67 -36.88 3.10
C PRO A 333 -6.10 -35.73 2.24
N PRO A 334 -5.12 -34.95 2.76
CA PRO A 334 -4.60 -33.75 2.09
C PRO A 334 -4.00 -34.00 0.68
N ASP A 335 -3.61 -35.24 0.37
CA ASP A 335 -3.07 -35.64 -0.95
C ASP A 335 -4.06 -36.42 -1.83
N ALA A 336 -5.35 -36.41 -1.51
CA ALA A 336 -6.35 -37.22 -2.23
C ALA A 336 -6.27 -37.07 -3.75
N LEU A 337 -6.20 -35.85 -4.29
CA LEU A 337 -6.10 -35.59 -5.73
C LEU A 337 -4.81 -36.17 -6.36
N ALA A 338 -3.67 -36.07 -5.68
CA ALA A 338 -2.40 -36.57 -6.17
C ALA A 338 -2.35 -38.12 -6.15
N CYS A 339 -2.95 -38.74 -5.13
CA CYS A 339 -3.09 -40.19 -5.04
C CYS A 339 -3.87 -40.78 -6.23
N PHE A 340 -4.82 -40.04 -6.79
CA PHE A 340 -5.67 -40.53 -7.89
C PHE A 340 -5.10 -40.27 -9.30
N ALA A 341 -4.08 -39.42 -9.44
CA ALA A 341 -3.58 -39.00 -10.75
C ALA A 341 -2.89 -40.12 -11.57
N ASN A 342 -2.29 -41.12 -10.92
CA ASN A 342 -1.50 -42.17 -11.57
C ASN A 342 -2.06 -43.59 -11.42
N GLN A 343 -3.26 -43.74 -10.84
CA GLN A 343 -3.84 -45.06 -10.57
C GLN A 343 -4.79 -45.46 -11.71
N LYS A 344 -4.61 -46.66 -12.28
CA LYS A 344 -5.59 -47.23 -13.21
C LYS A 344 -6.88 -47.51 -12.46
N VAL A 345 -7.96 -46.81 -12.85
CA VAL A 345 -9.26 -46.91 -12.20
C VAL A 345 -10.06 -48.05 -12.84
N THR A 346 -10.51 -49.00 -12.04
CA THR A 346 -11.48 -50.02 -12.45
C THR A 346 -12.90 -49.50 -12.26
N LYS A 347 -13.82 -49.88 -13.16
CA LYS A 347 -15.23 -49.44 -13.09
C LYS A 347 -15.93 -49.86 -11.78
N GLU A 348 -15.51 -50.99 -11.21
CA GLU A 348 -16.08 -51.58 -10.00
C GLU A 348 -15.66 -50.85 -8.70
N GLU A 349 -14.54 -50.11 -8.71
CA GLU A 349 -14.00 -49.36 -7.57
C GLU A 349 -13.82 -47.87 -7.90
N TRP A 350 -14.83 -47.26 -8.51
CA TRP A 350 -14.77 -45.83 -8.83
C TRP A 350 -14.81 -44.97 -7.56
N ILE A 351 -15.76 -45.24 -6.65
CA ILE A 351 -15.95 -44.48 -5.42
C ILE A 351 -14.90 -44.86 -4.38
N VAL A 352 -14.25 -43.85 -3.81
CA VAL A 352 -13.25 -44.03 -2.74
C VAL A 352 -13.83 -43.59 -1.39
N PRO A 353 -13.95 -44.51 -0.42
CA PRO A 353 -14.45 -44.20 0.92
C PRO A 353 -13.59 -43.12 1.61
N GLY A 354 -14.25 -42.15 2.25
CA GLY A 354 -13.59 -41.08 3.01
C GLY A 354 -13.16 -39.87 2.18
N VAL A 355 -13.26 -39.93 0.84
CA VAL A 355 -13.06 -38.76 -0.02
C VAL A 355 -14.33 -37.92 -0.08
N CYS A 356 -14.17 -36.61 0.03
CA CYS A 356 -15.25 -35.63 -0.01
C CYS A 356 -15.16 -34.78 -1.29
N ALA A 357 -16.31 -34.43 -1.88
CA ALA A 357 -16.41 -33.40 -2.91
C ALA A 357 -17.34 -32.30 -2.44
N TYR A 358 -17.02 -31.06 -2.84
CA TYR A 358 -17.71 -29.86 -2.41
C TYR A 358 -18.25 -29.08 -3.61
N VAL A 359 -19.52 -28.69 -3.54
CA VAL A 359 -20.15 -27.78 -4.50
C VAL A 359 -20.47 -26.47 -3.77
N PRO A 360 -19.75 -25.37 -4.08
CA PRO A 360 -19.99 -24.08 -3.46
C PRO A 360 -21.27 -23.41 -3.99
N GLN A 361 -21.83 -22.49 -3.19
CA GLN A 361 -22.97 -21.64 -3.59
C GLN A 361 -22.64 -20.81 -4.85
N SER A 362 -21.43 -20.24 -4.91
CA SER A 362 -20.91 -19.56 -6.10
C SER A 362 -19.97 -20.49 -6.85
N ALA A 363 -20.42 -20.99 -8.01
CA ALA A 363 -19.66 -21.91 -8.82
C ALA A 363 -18.36 -21.28 -9.35
N TRP A 364 -17.24 -21.98 -9.14
CA TRP A 364 -15.94 -21.61 -9.70
C TRP A 364 -15.54 -22.60 -10.81
N LEU A 365 -15.23 -22.05 -11.98
CA LEU A 365 -14.79 -22.80 -13.16
C LEU A 365 -13.39 -22.33 -13.56
N ARG A 366 -12.56 -23.27 -14.02
CA ARG A 366 -11.23 -22.98 -14.60
C ARG A 366 -11.40 -22.43 -16.00
N ASN A 367 -10.42 -21.64 -16.43
CA ASN A 367 -10.29 -21.23 -17.83
C ASN A 367 -9.83 -22.44 -18.68
N ALA A 368 -10.79 -23.29 -19.07
CA ALA A 368 -10.61 -24.54 -19.82
C ALA A 368 -11.95 -24.95 -20.45
N SER A 369 -11.99 -26.07 -21.19
CA SER A 369 -13.25 -26.59 -21.75
C SER A 369 -14.26 -26.99 -20.65
N ILE A 370 -15.54 -27.09 -21.00
CA ILE A 370 -16.58 -27.58 -20.07
C ILE A 370 -16.25 -29.00 -19.62
N LYS A 371 -15.84 -29.86 -20.56
CA LYS A 371 -15.39 -31.22 -20.30
C LYS A 371 -14.24 -31.28 -19.29
N ASP A 372 -13.19 -30.48 -19.48
CA ASP A 372 -12.06 -30.44 -18.54
C ASP A 372 -12.47 -29.92 -17.16
N ASN A 373 -13.44 -29.01 -17.12
CA ASN A 373 -14.03 -28.54 -15.88
C ASN A 373 -14.81 -29.65 -15.15
N ILE A 374 -15.45 -30.58 -15.86
CA ILE A 374 -16.18 -31.72 -15.26
C ILE A 374 -15.21 -32.83 -14.83
N LEU A 375 -14.29 -33.22 -15.71
CA LEU A 375 -13.30 -34.28 -15.45
C LEU A 375 -12.32 -33.90 -14.34
N PHE A 376 -11.90 -32.63 -14.32
CA PHE A 376 -11.04 -32.06 -13.28
C PHE A 376 -9.76 -32.88 -13.02
N GLY A 377 -9.16 -33.43 -14.07
CA GLY A 377 -7.94 -34.24 -14.01
C GLY A 377 -8.15 -35.75 -13.79
N LEU A 378 -9.40 -36.21 -13.71
CA LEU A 378 -9.75 -37.63 -13.68
C LEU A 378 -9.78 -38.23 -15.11
N PRO A 379 -9.57 -39.56 -15.26
CA PRO A 379 -9.70 -40.23 -16.54
C PRO A 379 -11.13 -40.11 -17.09
N PHE A 380 -11.24 -40.06 -18.42
CA PHE A 380 -12.51 -39.99 -19.13
C PHE A 380 -13.15 -41.38 -19.25
N ASP A 381 -14.35 -41.54 -18.70
CA ASP A 381 -15.22 -42.71 -18.87
C ASP A 381 -16.54 -42.26 -19.50
N GLU A 382 -16.74 -42.65 -20.77
CA GLU A 382 -17.87 -42.24 -21.60
C GLU A 382 -19.23 -42.51 -20.93
N GLU A 383 -19.40 -43.69 -20.34
CA GLU A 383 -20.68 -44.13 -19.78
C GLU A 383 -21.05 -43.30 -18.55
N ARG A 384 -20.08 -43.09 -17.65
CA ARG A 384 -20.26 -42.26 -16.46
C ARG A 384 -20.43 -40.79 -16.82
N TYR A 385 -19.65 -40.29 -17.79
CA TYR A 385 -19.72 -38.91 -18.24
C TYR A 385 -21.10 -38.60 -18.83
N GLN A 386 -21.58 -39.46 -19.73
CA GLN A 386 -22.91 -39.32 -20.33
C GLN A 386 -24.02 -39.37 -19.27
N THR A 387 -23.94 -40.32 -18.33
CA THR A 387 -24.88 -40.41 -17.20
C THR A 387 -24.84 -39.15 -16.32
N THR A 388 -23.65 -38.59 -16.08
CA THR A 388 -23.48 -37.34 -15.31
C THR A 388 -24.14 -36.16 -16.01
N LEU A 389 -23.99 -36.05 -17.33
CA LEU A 389 -24.63 -35.00 -18.13
C LEU A 389 -26.16 -35.10 -18.11
N GLU A 390 -26.70 -36.32 -18.12
CA GLU A 390 -28.14 -36.60 -18.01
C GLU A 390 -28.69 -36.19 -16.64
N ILE A 391 -28.08 -36.68 -15.56
CA ILE A 391 -28.51 -36.41 -14.19
C ILE A 391 -28.43 -34.92 -13.86
N CYS A 392 -27.38 -34.23 -14.34
CA CYS A 392 -27.20 -32.79 -14.13
C CYS A 392 -27.98 -31.93 -15.13
N ALA A 393 -28.81 -32.53 -15.99
CA ALA A 393 -29.60 -31.86 -17.02
C ALA A 393 -28.79 -30.94 -17.98
N LEU A 394 -27.50 -31.22 -18.15
CA LEU A 394 -26.56 -30.41 -18.93
C LEU A 394 -26.71 -30.62 -20.44
N ILE A 395 -27.32 -31.72 -20.90
CA ILE A 395 -27.50 -32.02 -22.33
C ILE A 395 -28.19 -30.86 -23.06
N SER A 396 -29.21 -30.28 -22.44
CA SER A 396 -29.95 -29.17 -23.02
C SER A 396 -29.11 -27.90 -23.13
N ASP A 397 -28.22 -27.66 -22.16
CA ASP A 397 -27.29 -26.53 -22.18
C ASP A 397 -26.21 -26.70 -23.25
N LEU A 398 -25.64 -27.91 -23.35
CA LEU A 398 -24.57 -28.21 -24.30
C LEU A 398 -25.05 -28.13 -25.75
N ARG A 399 -26.30 -28.48 -26.04
CA ARG A 399 -26.87 -28.35 -27.41
C ARG A 399 -26.98 -26.92 -27.91
N ILE A 400 -26.97 -25.93 -27.00
CA ILE A 400 -27.07 -24.51 -27.36
C ILE A 400 -25.68 -23.96 -27.73
N LEU A 401 -24.61 -24.61 -27.28
CA LEU A 401 -23.23 -24.20 -27.53
C LEU A 401 -22.77 -24.73 -28.89
N GLU A 402 -22.06 -23.88 -29.66
CA GLU A 402 -21.56 -24.23 -31.00
C GLU A 402 -20.63 -25.46 -30.97
N ASP A 403 -19.75 -25.52 -29.95
CA ASP A 403 -18.77 -26.60 -29.77
C ASP A 403 -19.16 -27.60 -28.66
N GLY A 404 -20.42 -27.57 -28.19
CA GLY A 404 -20.89 -28.48 -27.15
C GLY A 404 -20.04 -28.41 -25.87
N ASP A 405 -19.53 -29.55 -25.43
CA ASP A 405 -18.72 -29.69 -24.19
C ASP A 405 -17.23 -29.35 -24.36
N GLU A 406 -16.75 -29.22 -25.59
CA GLU A 406 -15.39 -28.73 -25.89
C GLU A 406 -15.30 -27.18 -25.85
N SER A 407 -16.43 -26.50 -25.69
CA SER A 407 -16.51 -25.04 -25.55
C SER A 407 -15.60 -24.52 -24.41
N GLU A 408 -14.71 -23.58 -24.71
CA GLU A 408 -13.84 -22.95 -23.70
C GLU A 408 -14.60 -21.97 -22.80
N ILE A 409 -14.35 -22.02 -21.49
CA ILE A 409 -14.84 -21.05 -20.50
C ILE A 409 -13.71 -20.08 -20.15
N GLY A 410 -13.99 -18.77 -20.02
CA GLY A 410 -13.01 -17.79 -19.52
C GLY A 410 -13.07 -16.42 -20.21
N GLU A 411 -12.05 -15.57 -20.02
CA GLU A 411 -11.96 -14.21 -20.60
C GLU A 411 -12.02 -14.18 -22.14
N ARG A 412 -11.62 -15.25 -22.80
CA ARG A 412 -11.68 -15.43 -24.27
C ARG A 412 -12.72 -16.47 -24.71
N GLY A 413 -13.43 -17.09 -23.76
CA GLY A 413 -14.36 -18.19 -24.00
C GLY A 413 -15.82 -17.78 -23.86
N VAL A 414 -16.71 -18.78 -23.84
CA VAL A 414 -18.15 -18.60 -23.68
C VAL A 414 -18.49 -18.23 -22.23
N ASN A 415 -19.30 -17.18 -22.06
CA ASN A 415 -19.84 -16.81 -20.77
C ASN A 415 -21.12 -17.59 -20.46
N LEU A 416 -21.03 -18.52 -19.51
CA LEU A 416 -22.17 -19.27 -19.00
C LEU A 416 -23.04 -18.43 -18.03
N SER A 417 -24.34 -18.67 -18.04
CA SER A 417 -25.26 -18.14 -17.03
C SER A 417 -24.94 -18.69 -15.62
N GLY A 418 -25.39 -18.02 -14.56
CA GLY A 418 -25.15 -18.46 -13.18
C GLY A 418 -25.62 -19.91 -12.92
N GLY A 419 -26.78 -20.29 -13.47
CA GLY A 419 -27.31 -21.64 -13.33
C GLY A 419 -26.58 -22.70 -14.16
N GLN A 420 -26.10 -22.35 -15.35
CA GLN A 420 -25.22 -23.23 -16.12
C GLN A 420 -23.89 -23.47 -15.38
N LYS A 421 -23.29 -22.42 -14.81
CA LYS A 421 -22.08 -22.56 -13.98
C LYS A 421 -22.31 -23.46 -12.78
N ALA A 422 -23.46 -23.33 -12.10
CA ALA A 422 -23.84 -24.18 -10.98
C ALA A 422 -24.00 -25.65 -11.41
N ARG A 423 -24.65 -25.92 -12.54
CA ARG A 423 -24.81 -27.29 -13.08
C ARG A 423 -23.47 -27.92 -13.49
N VAL A 424 -22.57 -27.17 -14.11
CA VAL A 424 -21.20 -27.65 -14.42
C VAL A 424 -20.41 -27.95 -13.13
N SER A 425 -20.52 -27.10 -12.11
CA SER A 425 -19.87 -27.35 -10.81
C SER A 425 -20.48 -28.56 -10.09
N LEU A 426 -21.78 -28.79 -10.23
CA LEU A 426 -22.45 -29.98 -9.70
C LEU A 426 -22.00 -31.24 -10.44
N ALA A 427 -21.95 -31.21 -11.77
CA ALA A 427 -21.46 -32.31 -12.59
C ALA A 427 -20.02 -32.70 -12.25
N ARG A 428 -19.14 -31.73 -11.94
CA ARG A 428 -17.79 -32.00 -11.41
C ARG A 428 -17.83 -32.84 -10.14
N ALA A 429 -18.70 -32.51 -9.18
CA ALA A 429 -18.82 -33.25 -7.93
C ALA A 429 -19.42 -34.64 -8.13
N VAL A 430 -20.39 -34.79 -9.04
CA VAL A 430 -21.04 -36.08 -9.36
C VAL A 430 -20.10 -37.02 -10.12
N TYR A 431 -19.32 -36.48 -11.07
CA TYR A 431 -18.32 -37.25 -11.81
C TYR A 431 -17.15 -37.70 -10.91
N SER A 432 -16.89 -36.96 -9.81
CA SER A 432 -15.79 -37.23 -8.90
C SER A 432 -15.84 -38.65 -8.29
N ARG A 433 -14.70 -39.07 -7.72
CA ARG A 433 -14.56 -40.34 -7.00
C ARG A 433 -14.98 -40.26 -5.52
N ALA A 434 -15.59 -39.15 -5.09
CA ALA A 434 -15.90 -38.90 -3.69
C ALA A 434 -17.08 -39.74 -3.18
N SER A 435 -16.91 -40.36 -2.01
CA SER A 435 -18.00 -41.05 -1.30
C SER A 435 -18.97 -40.09 -0.58
N ILE A 436 -18.55 -38.85 -0.32
CA ILE A 436 -19.32 -37.85 0.43
C ILE A 436 -19.43 -36.59 -0.41
N LEU A 437 -20.66 -36.12 -0.63
CA LEU A 437 -20.95 -34.91 -1.38
C LEU A 437 -21.49 -33.83 -0.43
N LEU A 438 -20.85 -32.67 -0.43
CA LEU A 438 -21.24 -31.49 0.34
C LEU A 438 -21.80 -30.43 -0.61
N PHE A 439 -23.08 -30.11 -0.47
CA PHE A 439 -23.77 -29.13 -1.31
C PHE A 439 -24.10 -27.85 -0.53
N ASP A 440 -23.57 -26.71 -0.97
CA ASP A 440 -23.87 -25.39 -0.40
C ASP A 440 -24.88 -24.65 -1.29
N ASP A 441 -26.17 -24.79 -0.99
CA ASP A 441 -27.29 -24.08 -1.64
C ASP A 441 -27.33 -24.12 -3.18
N VAL A 442 -27.08 -25.29 -3.75
CA VAL A 442 -27.00 -25.53 -5.20
C VAL A 442 -28.33 -25.28 -5.94
N LEU A 443 -29.47 -25.30 -5.22
CA LEU A 443 -30.81 -25.12 -5.79
C LEU A 443 -31.15 -23.66 -6.09
N SER A 444 -30.57 -22.71 -5.35
CA SER A 444 -30.84 -21.27 -5.53
C SER A 444 -30.47 -20.76 -6.92
N ALA A 445 -29.48 -21.39 -7.57
CA ALA A 445 -28.95 -21.00 -8.88
C ALA A 445 -29.64 -21.68 -10.07
N GLY A 446 -30.72 -22.44 -9.87
CA GLY A 446 -31.46 -23.09 -10.97
C GLY A 446 -31.21 -24.59 -11.12
N ALA A 447 -30.73 -25.26 -10.07
CA ALA A 447 -30.86 -26.71 -9.98
C ALA A 447 -32.30 -27.08 -9.57
N SER A 448 -32.99 -27.90 -10.37
CA SER A 448 -34.35 -28.32 -10.11
C SER A 448 -34.38 -29.44 -9.05
N ARG A 449 -35.47 -29.48 -8.27
CA ARG A 449 -35.73 -30.55 -7.29
C ARG A 449 -35.64 -31.95 -7.92
N TRP A 450 -35.98 -32.06 -9.20
CA TRP A 450 -35.86 -33.28 -9.99
C TRP A 450 -34.43 -33.83 -10.05
N MET A 451 -33.42 -32.96 -10.22
CA MET A 451 -32.02 -33.39 -10.26
C MET A 451 -31.54 -33.97 -8.94
N LEU A 452 -31.94 -33.37 -7.81
CA LEU A 452 -31.63 -33.93 -6.49
C LEU A 452 -32.30 -35.29 -6.27
N THR A 453 -33.56 -35.43 -6.68
CA THR A 453 -34.24 -36.73 -6.58
C THR A 453 -33.50 -37.78 -7.39
N GLN A 454 -33.10 -37.45 -8.63
CA GLN A 454 -32.32 -38.35 -9.49
C GLN A 454 -30.99 -38.72 -8.83
N LEU A 455 -30.25 -37.76 -8.29
CA LEU A 455 -28.99 -38.00 -7.58
C LEU A 455 -29.14 -38.91 -6.35
N ILE A 456 -30.23 -38.75 -5.59
CA ILE A 456 -30.52 -39.58 -4.42
C ILE A 456 -30.94 -40.99 -4.84
N THR A 457 -31.66 -41.14 -5.95
CA THR A 457 -32.10 -42.45 -6.45
C THR A 457 -31.03 -43.19 -7.27
N SER A 458 -30.09 -42.45 -7.88
CA SER A 458 -29.01 -42.99 -8.70
C SER A 458 -27.78 -43.40 -7.89
N THR A 459 -27.91 -43.61 -6.57
CA THR A 459 -26.85 -44.03 -5.64
C THR A 459 -26.21 -45.40 -5.94
N THR A 460 -26.40 -45.93 -7.15
CA THR A 460 -25.72 -47.09 -7.72
C THR A 460 -24.82 -46.65 -8.90
N LEU A 461 -23.98 -45.64 -8.69
CA LEU A 461 -22.98 -45.11 -9.65
C LEU A 461 -21.57 -45.16 -9.08
#